data_AF-A0A9E5PP40-F1
#
_entry.id   AF-A0A9E5PP40-F1
#
_cell.length_a   1.000
_cell.length_b   1.000
_cell.length_c   1.000
_cell.angle_alpha   90.00
_cell.angle_beta   90.00
_cell.angle_gamma   90.00
#
_symmetry.space_group_name_H-M   'P 1'
#
loop_
_entity.id
_entity.type
_entity.pdbx_description
1 polymer ?
#
loop_
_entity_poly.entity_id
_entity_poly.type
_entity_poly.pdbx_seq_one_letter_code
_entity_poly.pdbx_strand_id
1 'polypeptide(L)'
;PAIPRPDSELLAVLKEPAASRLIWEKALLGRFAGNVVEAKEIRDEPGSYILCLSFFDIANLVDLEPEGGTYIYSSSEAHNEEQVIDQTRLANWIAHFGLKAVGGLPGAEEGPYHASGHIDGPGMEWLIDTADPQLIVPVHSQQRDWFETRWPEKTVRAEYGVRRELG
;
A
#
# COMPACT_ATOMS: atom_id res chain seq x y z
N PRO A 1 7.01 12.35 -11.49
CA PRO A 1 8.09 11.66 -10.74
C PRO A 1 8.83 10.67 -11.64
N ALA A 2 10.17 10.61 -11.59
CA ALA A 2 10.94 9.62 -12.32
C ALA A 2 10.84 8.26 -11.59
N ILE A 3 10.59 7.17 -12.33
CA ILE A 3 10.61 5.83 -11.76
C ILE A 3 12.08 5.48 -11.48
N PRO A 4 12.44 5.09 -10.25
CA PRO A 4 13.82 4.73 -9.95
C PRO A 4 14.24 3.46 -10.70
N ARG A 5 15.52 3.40 -11.06
CA ARG A 5 16.14 2.20 -11.64
C ARG A 5 16.72 1.33 -10.54
N PRO A 6 16.89 0.01 -10.73
CA PRO A 6 17.51 -0.87 -9.74
C PRO A 6 18.96 -0.52 -9.37
N ASP A 7 19.67 0.25 -10.22
CA ASP A 7 21.02 0.78 -9.98
C ASP A 7 21.01 2.22 -9.45
N SER A 8 19.87 2.73 -8.98
CA SER A 8 19.82 4.08 -8.39
C SER A 8 20.58 4.09 -7.07
N GLU A 9 21.20 5.22 -6.76
CA GLU A 9 21.83 5.45 -5.46
C GLU A 9 20.81 5.21 -4.33
N LEU A 10 21.28 4.60 -3.23
CA LEU A 10 20.50 4.25 -2.04
C LEU A 10 19.40 3.19 -2.24
N LEU A 11 19.30 2.55 -3.42
CA LEU A 11 18.43 1.40 -3.61
C LEU A 11 19.21 0.09 -3.59
N ALA A 12 18.61 -0.88 -2.91
CA ALA A 12 19.05 -2.26 -2.88
C ALA A 12 17.91 -3.19 -3.30
N VAL A 13 18.25 -4.28 -3.97
CA VAL A 13 17.32 -5.34 -4.38
C VAL A 13 17.59 -6.55 -3.51
N LEU A 14 16.62 -6.92 -2.67
CA LEU A 14 16.70 -8.14 -1.88
C LEU A 14 16.65 -9.36 -2.83
N LYS A 15 17.67 -10.19 -2.76
CA LYS A 15 17.72 -11.47 -3.47
C LYS A 15 17.00 -12.54 -2.66
N GLU A 16 15.74 -12.76 -2.99
CA GLU A 16 14.90 -13.77 -2.32
C GLU A 16 15.40 -15.20 -2.58
N PRO A 17 15.26 -16.14 -1.63
CA PRO A 17 15.58 -17.54 -1.87
C PRO A 17 14.74 -18.12 -3.01
N ALA A 18 15.39 -18.83 -3.94
CA ALA A 18 14.70 -19.50 -5.03
C ALA A 18 15.40 -20.81 -5.38
N ALA A 19 14.64 -21.90 -5.46
CA ALA A 19 15.16 -23.23 -5.86
C ALA A 19 15.75 -23.20 -7.27
N SER A 20 15.14 -22.42 -8.17
CA SER A 20 15.69 -22.13 -9.49
C SER A 20 15.21 -20.76 -9.96
N ARG A 21 15.99 -20.14 -10.84
CA ARG A 21 15.67 -18.84 -11.44
C ARG A 21 15.63 -18.94 -12.95
N LEU A 22 14.71 -18.20 -13.55
CA LEU A 22 14.60 -18.08 -15.01
C LEU A 22 15.84 -17.36 -15.58
N ILE A 23 16.13 -17.59 -16.86
CA ILE A 23 17.31 -17.02 -17.51
C ILE A 23 17.30 -15.48 -17.45
N TRP A 24 16.13 -14.88 -17.68
CA TRP A 24 15.99 -13.42 -17.64
C TRP A 24 16.24 -12.84 -16.25
N GLU A 25 15.84 -13.55 -15.19
CA GLU A 25 16.02 -13.13 -13.81
C GLU A 25 17.50 -13.18 -13.42
N LYS A 26 18.20 -14.26 -13.80
CA LYS A 26 19.67 -14.35 -13.64
C LYS A 26 20.38 -13.22 -14.37
N ALA A 27 19.97 -12.91 -15.60
CA ALA A 27 20.53 -11.81 -16.37
C ALA A 27 20.25 -10.44 -15.72
N LEU A 28 19.05 -10.26 -15.15
CA LEU A 28 18.66 -9.04 -14.44
C LEU A 28 19.50 -8.84 -13.17
N LEU A 29 19.58 -9.86 -12.31
CA LEU A 29 20.39 -9.84 -11.08
C LEU A 29 21.88 -9.65 -11.40
N GLY A 30 22.38 -10.30 -12.45
CA GLY A 30 23.76 -10.11 -12.91
C GLY A 30 24.04 -8.69 -13.40
N ARG A 31 23.08 -8.09 -14.12
CA ARG A 31 23.19 -6.70 -14.60
C ARG A 31 23.24 -5.69 -13.46
N PHE A 32 22.54 -5.96 -12.36
CA PHE A 32 22.42 -5.06 -11.21
C PHE A 32 23.15 -5.57 -9.96
N ALA A 33 24.15 -6.44 -10.13
CA ALA A 33 24.79 -7.16 -9.03
C ALA A 33 25.37 -6.24 -7.94
N GLY A 34 25.77 -5.01 -8.29
CA GLY A 34 26.29 -4.02 -7.32
C GLY A 34 25.23 -3.46 -6.35
N ASN A 35 23.94 -3.67 -6.62
CA ASN A 35 22.82 -3.22 -5.80
C ASN A 35 21.99 -4.40 -5.26
N VAL A 36 22.41 -5.64 -5.52
CA VAL A 36 21.72 -6.83 -5.01
C VAL A 36 22.27 -7.16 -3.63
N VAL A 37 21.39 -7.36 -2.66
CA VAL A 37 21.74 -7.73 -1.29
C VAL A 37 21.06 -9.03 -0.89
N GLU A 38 21.74 -9.87 -0.13
CA GLU A 38 21.21 -11.10 0.44
C GLU A 38 20.71 -10.88 1.88
N ALA A 39 19.78 -11.72 2.34
CA ALA A 39 19.23 -11.62 3.68
C ALA A 39 20.30 -11.65 4.79
N LYS A 40 21.41 -12.38 4.56
CA LYS A 40 22.56 -12.39 5.47
C LYS A 40 23.22 -11.02 5.61
N GLU A 41 23.38 -10.26 4.52
CA GLU A 41 24.00 -8.93 4.56
C GLU A 41 23.13 -7.94 5.35
N ILE A 42 21.81 -8.07 5.23
CA ILE A 42 20.88 -7.27 6.02
C ILE A 42 20.93 -7.66 7.50
N ARG A 43 20.99 -8.96 7.81
CA ARG A 43 21.08 -9.46 9.20
C ARG A 43 22.39 -9.05 9.88
N ASP A 44 23.49 -9.00 9.13
CA ASP A 44 24.80 -8.58 9.66
C ASP A 44 24.80 -7.07 10.00
N GLU A 45 23.98 -6.25 9.32
CA GLU A 45 23.85 -4.80 9.56
C GLU A 45 22.38 -4.28 9.47
N PRO A 46 21.50 -4.64 10.43
CA PRO A 46 20.06 -4.39 10.31
C PRO A 46 19.69 -2.90 10.31
N GLY A 47 20.55 -2.02 10.84
CA GLY A 47 20.36 -0.57 10.84
C GLY A 47 20.72 0.13 9.52
N SER A 48 21.35 -0.58 8.58
CA SER A 48 21.80 -0.03 7.29
C SER A 48 20.69 0.00 6.23
N TYR A 49 19.53 -0.63 6.49
CA TYR A 49 18.46 -0.83 5.52
C TYR A 49 17.07 -0.45 6.04
N ILE A 50 16.22 0.04 5.13
CA ILE A 50 14.76 0.09 5.32
C ILE A 50 14.16 -0.92 4.36
N LEU A 51 13.50 -1.94 4.90
CA LEU A 51 12.92 -3.02 4.11
C LEU A 51 11.50 -2.64 3.66
N CYS A 52 11.27 -2.70 2.36
CA CYS A 52 9.95 -2.50 1.75
C CYS A 52 9.31 -3.86 1.50
N LEU A 53 8.84 -4.51 2.57
CA LEU A 53 8.18 -5.81 2.49
C LEU A 53 6.66 -5.61 2.38
N SER A 54 6.04 -6.24 1.38
CA SER A 54 4.59 -6.39 1.34
C SER A 54 4.14 -7.62 2.13
N PHE A 55 2.83 -7.82 2.24
CA PHE A 55 2.27 -9.06 2.80
C PHE A 55 2.81 -10.32 2.09
N PHE A 56 3.03 -10.25 0.77
CA PHE A 56 3.52 -11.40 -0.01
C PHE A 56 4.99 -11.70 0.24
N ASP A 57 5.75 -10.70 0.70
CA ASP A 57 7.19 -10.81 0.94
C ASP A 57 7.48 -11.13 2.42
N ILE A 58 6.47 -11.22 3.28
CA ILE A 58 6.64 -11.39 4.73
C ILE A 58 7.33 -12.72 5.09
N ALA A 59 7.27 -13.71 4.20
CA ALA A 59 7.98 -14.97 4.37
C ALA A 59 9.51 -14.79 4.35
N ASN A 60 10.04 -13.72 3.73
CA ASN A 60 11.46 -13.41 3.78
C ASN A 60 11.97 -13.12 5.20
N LEU A 61 11.09 -12.84 6.17
CA LEU A 61 11.47 -12.70 7.58
C LEU A 61 12.14 -13.96 8.12
N VAL A 62 11.84 -15.14 7.57
CA VAL A 62 12.48 -16.41 7.95
C VAL A 62 13.97 -16.41 7.65
N ASP A 63 14.40 -15.82 6.53
CA ASP A 63 15.81 -15.75 6.16
C ASP A 63 16.50 -14.52 6.75
N LEU A 64 15.74 -13.44 7.01
CA LEU A 64 16.24 -12.21 7.63
C LEU A 64 16.48 -12.38 9.13
N GLU A 65 15.64 -13.17 9.81
CA GLU A 65 15.68 -13.41 11.26
C GLU A 65 15.93 -12.14 12.09
N PRO A 66 15.06 -11.11 12.00
CA PRO A 66 15.30 -9.87 12.73
C PRO A 66 15.19 -10.09 14.25
N GLU A 67 16.11 -9.52 15.02
CA GLU A 67 16.10 -9.55 16.49
C GLU A 67 15.24 -8.41 17.09
N GLY A 68 14.15 -8.05 16.40
CA GLY A 68 13.28 -6.92 16.72
C GLY A 68 13.35 -5.79 15.68
N GLY A 69 12.67 -4.69 15.96
CA GLY A 69 12.51 -3.57 15.03
C GLY A 69 11.09 -3.03 15.00
N THR A 70 10.78 -2.17 14.04
CA THR A 70 9.44 -1.62 13.83
C THR A 70 8.94 -1.97 12.43
N TYR A 71 7.77 -2.60 12.35
CA TYR A 71 7.05 -2.81 11.11
C TYR A 71 6.01 -1.71 10.95
N ILE A 72 6.14 -0.89 9.90
CA ILE A 72 5.21 0.18 9.59
C ILE A 72 4.21 -0.34 8.55
N TYR A 73 2.97 -0.55 8.95
CA TYR A 73 1.91 -0.88 8.00
C TYR A 73 1.34 0.42 7.41
N SER A 74 1.81 0.72 6.20
CA SER A 74 1.48 1.94 5.46
C SER A 74 0.44 1.67 4.36
N SER A 75 -0.67 1.01 4.71
CA SER A 75 -1.74 0.63 3.77
C SER A 75 -3.12 0.90 4.36
N SER A 76 -4.16 0.79 3.54
CA SER A 76 -5.55 0.93 3.97
C SER A 76 -5.95 -0.17 4.96
N GLU A 77 -6.96 0.12 5.76
CA GLU A 77 -7.63 -0.85 6.61
C GLU A 77 -8.28 -1.98 5.81
N ALA A 78 -8.61 -3.08 6.48
CA ALA A 78 -9.33 -4.18 5.84
C ALA A 78 -10.79 -3.79 5.59
N HIS A 79 -11.26 -3.99 4.35
CA HIS A 79 -12.62 -3.67 3.91
C HIS A 79 -13.49 -4.92 3.69
N ASN A 80 -12.92 -6.12 3.78
CA ASN A 80 -13.63 -7.38 3.68
C ASN A 80 -13.02 -8.46 4.59
N GLU A 81 -13.73 -9.58 4.75
CA GLU A 81 -13.33 -10.68 5.64
C GLU A 81 -11.98 -11.30 5.27
N GLU A 82 -11.70 -11.46 3.97
CA GLU A 82 -10.43 -12.01 3.49
C GLU A 82 -9.25 -11.11 3.91
N GLN A 83 -9.40 -9.79 3.76
CA GLN A 83 -8.39 -8.81 4.16
C GLN A 83 -8.18 -8.79 5.68
N VAL A 84 -9.23 -8.98 6.48
CA VAL A 84 -9.09 -9.09 7.94
C VAL A 84 -8.27 -10.32 8.32
N ILE A 85 -8.49 -11.45 7.64
CA ILE A 85 -7.72 -12.67 7.85
C ILE A 85 -6.25 -12.45 7.46
N ASP A 86 -5.99 -11.77 6.35
CA ASP A 86 -4.62 -11.47 5.91
C ASP A 86 -3.89 -10.50 6.85
N GLN A 87 -4.55 -9.45 7.33
CA GLN A 87 -3.99 -8.57 8.36
C GLN A 87 -3.69 -9.32 9.66
N THR A 88 -4.55 -10.25 10.06
CA THR A 88 -4.32 -11.10 11.23
C THR A 88 -3.09 -11.99 11.05
N ARG A 89 -2.93 -12.60 9.86
CA ARG A 89 -1.74 -13.40 9.51
C ARG A 89 -0.48 -12.55 9.56
N LEU A 90 -0.53 -11.34 9.00
CA LEU A 90 0.59 -10.39 9.03
C LEU A 90 0.97 -10.00 10.46
N ALA A 91 -0.01 -9.63 11.28
CA ALA A 91 0.20 -9.27 12.68
C ALA A 91 0.85 -10.43 13.47
N ASN A 92 0.42 -11.67 13.22
CA ASN A 92 1.01 -12.85 13.84
C ASN A 92 2.48 -13.05 13.45
N TRP A 93 2.84 -12.86 12.17
CA TRP A 93 4.24 -12.92 11.72
C TRP A 93 5.10 -11.83 12.37
N ILE A 94 4.60 -10.59 12.41
CA ILE A 94 5.28 -9.47 13.06
C ILE A 94 5.53 -9.77 14.54
N ALA A 95 4.52 -10.27 15.25
CA ALA A 95 4.63 -10.66 16.66
C ALA A 95 5.61 -11.84 16.86
N HIS A 96 5.59 -12.84 15.97
CA HIS A 96 6.49 -13.99 16.02
C HIS A 96 7.97 -13.58 15.97
N PHE A 97 8.31 -12.60 15.14
CA PHE A 97 9.65 -12.05 15.02
C PHE A 97 9.96 -10.90 15.99
N GLY A 98 9.09 -10.64 16.98
CA GLY A 98 9.33 -9.61 17.99
C GLY A 98 9.35 -8.18 17.45
N LEU A 99 8.74 -7.94 16.29
CA LEU A 99 8.64 -6.62 15.68
C LEU A 99 7.51 -5.81 16.33
N LYS A 100 7.74 -4.51 16.53
CA LYS A 100 6.68 -3.58 16.93
C LYS A 100 5.85 -3.18 15.72
N ALA A 101 4.55 -3.49 15.72
CA ALA A 101 3.62 -2.98 14.71
C ALA A 101 3.26 -1.51 14.96
N VAL A 102 3.19 -0.71 13.90
CA VAL A 102 2.57 0.62 13.88
C VAL A 102 1.78 0.82 12.59
N GLY A 103 0.67 1.56 12.67
CA GLY A 103 -0.23 1.82 11.55
C GLY A 103 -1.18 0.65 11.31
N GLY A 104 -2.47 0.96 11.12
CA GLY A 104 -3.54 0.18 10.46
C GLY A 104 -3.75 -1.32 10.74
N LEU A 105 -2.89 -1.97 11.53
CA LEU A 105 -2.94 -3.38 11.90
C LEU A 105 -3.65 -3.55 13.24
N PRO A 106 -4.24 -4.73 13.51
CA PRO A 106 -4.84 -5.03 14.79
C PRO A 106 -3.91 -4.75 15.99
N GLY A 107 -4.35 -3.92 16.92
CA GLY A 107 -3.59 -3.47 18.09
C GLY A 107 -2.59 -2.33 17.85
N ALA A 108 -2.53 -1.78 16.63
CA ALA A 108 -1.64 -0.70 16.21
C ALA A 108 -2.30 0.25 15.19
N GLU A 109 -3.62 0.44 15.28
CA GLU A 109 -4.46 1.05 14.26
C GLU A 109 -4.17 2.54 14.03
N GLU A 110 -3.67 3.24 15.04
CA GLU A 110 -3.45 4.68 14.99
C GLU A 110 -2.12 5.08 14.32
N GLY A 111 -2.11 6.25 13.68
CA GLY A 111 -0.89 6.95 13.25
C GLY A 111 -0.93 7.49 11.82
N PRO A 112 0.00 8.40 11.45
CA PRO A 112 0.03 9.08 10.16
C PRO A 112 0.69 8.23 9.05
N TYR A 113 0.56 6.91 9.14
CA TYR A 113 1.31 5.98 8.30
C TYR A 113 0.59 5.60 7.01
N HIS A 114 -0.67 6.00 6.84
CA HIS A 114 -1.42 5.77 5.61
C HIS A 114 -1.73 7.11 4.91
N ALA A 115 -1.36 7.20 3.64
CA ALA A 115 -1.84 8.24 2.74
C ALA A 115 -2.85 7.61 1.76
N SER A 116 -4.10 8.08 1.81
CA SER A 116 -5.13 7.66 0.87
C SER A 116 -4.79 8.12 -0.55
N GLY A 117 -5.07 7.29 -1.55
CA GLY A 117 -5.02 7.68 -2.96
C GLY A 117 -6.21 8.52 -3.41
N HIS A 118 -7.21 8.72 -2.55
CA HIS A 118 -8.41 9.50 -2.82
C HIS A 118 -8.39 10.83 -2.05
N ILE A 119 -8.97 11.85 -2.67
CA ILE A 119 -9.25 13.12 -2.00
C ILE A 119 -10.18 12.90 -0.80
N ASP A 120 -9.91 13.59 0.30
CA ASP A 120 -10.74 13.52 1.50
C ASP A 120 -12.05 14.33 1.32
N GLY A 121 -12.94 14.23 2.30
CA GLY A 121 -14.23 14.93 2.27
C GLY A 121 -14.10 16.45 2.11
N PRO A 122 -13.30 17.14 2.96
CA PRO A 122 -13.07 18.57 2.82
C PRO A 122 -12.43 18.96 1.48
N GLY A 123 -11.46 18.19 0.98
CA GLY A 123 -10.87 18.41 -0.32
C GLY A 123 -11.89 18.23 -1.45
N MET A 124 -12.80 17.26 -1.34
CA MET A 124 -13.89 17.05 -2.29
C MET A 124 -14.87 18.22 -2.29
N GLU A 125 -15.26 18.72 -1.11
CA GLU A 125 -16.11 19.92 -0.97
C GLU A 125 -15.44 21.12 -1.65
N TRP A 126 -14.17 21.38 -1.33
CA TRP A 126 -13.39 22.46 -1.96
C TRP A 126 -13.32 22.30 -3.48
N LEU A 127 -13.08 21.09 -3.99
CA LEU A 127 -13.00 20.81 -5.41
C LEU A 127 -14.31 21.14 -6.12
N ILE A 128 -15.44 20.70 -5.56
CA ILE A 128 -16.77 20.92 -6.14
C ILE A 128 -17.11 22.41 -6.12
N ASP A 129 -16.88 23.09 -5.00
CA ASP A 129 -17.18 24.52 -4.86
C ASP A 129 -16.30 25.37 -5.79
N THR A 130 -15.04 24.97 -5.98
CA THR A 130 -14.11 25.67 -6.88
C THR A 130 -14.45 25.44 -8.35
N ALA A 131 -14.83 24.21 -8.72
CA ALA A 131 -15.18 23.88 -10.09
C ALA A 131 -16.58 24.40 -10.49
N ASP A 132 -17.45 24.65 -9.51
CA ASP A 132 -18.86 25.04 -9.67
C ASP A 132 -19.59 24.30 -10.81
N PRO A 133 -19.64 22.95 -10.78
CA PRO A 133 -20.26 22.20 -11.84
C PRO A 133 -21.77 22.44 -11.88
N GLN A 134 -22.35 22.38 -13.08
CA GLN A 134 -23.81 22.41 -13.27
C GLN A 134 -24.47 21.11 -12.77
N LEU A 135 -23.79 19.97 -12.93
CA LEU A 135 -24.24 18.65 -12.51
C LEU A 135 -23.10 17.86 -11.86
N ILE A 136 -23.44 17.08 -10.84
CA ILE A 136 -22.52 16.20 -10.11
C ILE A 136 -22.98 14.77 -10.31
N VAL A 137 -22.12 13.90 -10.84
CA VAL A 137 -22.40 12.46 -11.00
C VAL A 137 -21.42 11.67 -10.11
N PRO A 138 -21.79 11.31 -8.87
CA PRO A 138 -20.91 10.54 -7.99
C PRO A 138 -20.70 9.13 -8.55
N VAL A 139 -19.44 8.81 -8.84
CA VAL A 139 -18.95 7.49 -9.26
C VAL A 139 -17.86 7.02 -8.29
N HIS A 140 -17.62 5.70 -8.24
CA HIS A 140 -16.59 5.10 -7.39
C HIS A 140 -16.67 5.47 -5.90
N SER A 141 -17.90 5.63 -5.38
CA SER A 141 -18.18 5.88 -3.96
C SER A 141 -19.45 5.13 -3.54
N GLN A 142 -19.44 4.60 -2.32
CA GLN A 142 -20.62 4.00 -1.68
C GLN A 142 -21.50 5.04 -0.98
N GLN A 143 -20.99 6.25 -0.71
CA GLN A 143 -21.69 7.30 0.02
C GLN A 143 -22.33 8.33 -0.91
N ARG A 144 -23.25 7.88 -1.76
CA ARG A 144 -23.90 8.76 -2.75
C ARG A 144 -24.78 9.82 -2.09
N ASP A 145 -25.47 9.41 -1.03
CA ASP A 145 -26.38 10.25 -0.24
C ASP A 145 -25.67 11.48 0.38
N TRP A 146 -24.34 11.40 0.58
CA TRP A 146 -23.53 12.52 1.04
C TRP A 146 -23.53 13.69 0.04
N PHE A 147 -23.44 13.39 -1.26
CA PHE A 147 -23.53 14.37 -2.34
C PHE A 147 -24.96 14.90 -2.50
N GLU A 148 -25.95 14.02 -2.45
CA GLU A 148 -27.36 14.38 -2.56
C GLU A 148 -27.80 15.33 -1.44
N THR A 149 -27.27 15.14 -0.22
CA THR A 149 -27.57 16.02 0.92
C THR A 149 -26.93 17.40 0.77
N ARG A 150 -25.71 17.49 0.23
CA ARG A 150 -24.94 18.74 0.12
C ARG A 150 -25.29 19.57 -1.11
N TRP A 151 -25.52 18.91 -2.24
CA TRP A 151 -25.87 19.53 -3.51
C TRP A 151 -27.11 18.86 -4.12
N PRO A 152 -28.29 18.97 -3.49
CA PRO A 152 -29.50 18.26 -3.91
C PRO A 152 -29.96 18.61 -5.32
N GLU A 153 -29.76 19.87 -5.74
CA GLU A 153 -30.20 20.34 -7.06
C GLU A 153 -29.21 20.00 -8.19
N LYS A 154 -27.96 19.70 -7.85
CA LYS A 154 -26.90 19.40 -8.82
C LYS A 154 -26.61 17.90 -8.93
N THR A 155 -26.93 17.11 -7.90
CA THR A 155 -26.54 15.69 -7.85
C THR A 155 -27.45 14.81 -8.69
N VAL A 156 -26.83 14.02 -9.56
CA VAL A 156 -27.48 13.12 -10.51
C VAL A 156 -27.18 11.68 -10.09
N ARG A 157 -28.24 10.95 -9.72
CA ARG A 157 -28.17 9.51 -9.49
C ARG A 157 -27.97 8.73 -10.79
N ALA A 158 -26.84 8.05 -10.94
CA ALA A 158 -26.57 7.17 -12.07
C ALA A 158 -26.58 5.70 -11.63
N GLU A 159 -27.50 4.89 -12.13
CA GLU A 159 -27.55 3.46 -11.79
C GLU A 159 -26.61 2.64 -12.69
N TYR A 160 -26.06 1.56 -12.14
CA TYR A 160 -25.13 0.70 -12.88
C TYR A 160 -25.84 0.10 -14.10
N GLY A 161 -25.26 0.27 -15.28
CA GLY A 161 -25.81 -0.26 -16.54
C GLY A 161 -27.00 0.52 -17.11
N VAL A 162 -27.42 1.63 -16.48
CA VAL A 162 -28.53 2.46 -16.97
C VAL A 162 -27.99 3.68 -17.70
N ARG A 163 -28.35 3.82 -18.98
CA ARG A 163 -28.06 5.03 -19.75
C ARG A 163 -28.91 6.18 -19.22
N ARG A 164 -28.26 7.30 -18.91
CA ARG A 164 -28.94 8.55 -18.53
C ARG A 164 -28.49 9.66 -19.48
N GLU A 165 -29.44 10.38 -20.05
CA GLU A 165 -29.14 11.60 -20.79
C GLU A 165 -29.05 12.75 -19.79
N LEU A 166 -27.91 13.44 -19.82
CA LEU A 166 -27.67 14.69 -19.09
C LEU A 166 -27.89 15.77 -20.14
N GLY A 167 -28.85 16.67 -19.87
CA GLY A 167 -29.45 17.57 -20.87
C GLY A 167 -28.48 18.37 -21.73
#